data_AF-A0A090RBY2-F1
#
_entry.id   AF-A0A090RBY2-F1
#
_cell.length_a   1.000
_cell.length_b   1.000
_cell.length_c   1.000
_cell.angle_alpha   90.00
_cell.angle_beta   90.00
_cell.angle_gamma   90.00
#
_symmetry.space_group_name_H-M   'P 1'
#
loop_
_entity.id
_entity.type
_entity.pdbx_description
1 polymer ?
#
loop_
_entity_poly.entity_id
_entity_poly.type
_entity_poly.pdbx_seq_one_letter_code
_entity_poly.pdbx_strand_id
1 'polypeptide(L)'
;MNYSLREYANNVVYTLGDVCKEYDIRMPRIISESGRNLTAHHAVLITDVVGVESYKQESVYPPEESAPQILHNMWHSWQDLKALTDHRSLVEIYHDNQSDLAEVHTQFAMGMLNFTERAWAEQISLRLCYELEKRLSTKNRAHRPLLDEMHERLADKFFVNFSLFQSLPDAWGIEQVFPVLPLTNLDKAPERRAVILDITCDSDGAIDQYVEGQGIESTLAVPAWTDEAPYRLGFFMVGAYQEVLGNMHNLFGDTDTATVRCKPDGSYHIEQVERGDSVGDVLRYMHLDSELFLRQYEIMVKEHLPESEHADILAELAEGLQGYTYLEDIHGSR
;
A
#
# COMPACT_ATOMS: atom_id res chain seq x y z
N MET A 1 9.68 15.87 14.42
CA MET A 1 9.89 16.78 15.58
C MET A 1 11.35 16.71 15.99
N ASN A 2 11.98 17.84 16.30
CA ASN A 2 13.40 17.92 16.71
C ASN A 2 13.58 18.11 18.23
N TYR A 3 12.56 17.80 19.02
CA TYR A 3 12.56 17.97 20.48
C TYR A 3 11.92 16.79 21.20
N SER A 4 12.28 16.60 22.47
CA SER A 4 11.65 15.63 23.36
C SER A 4 10.45 16.21 24.12
N LEU A 5 9.58 15.37 24.67
CA LEU A 5 8.48 15.82 25.54
C LEU A 5 8.99 16.66 26.74
N ARG A 6 10.14 16.27 27.29
CA ARG A 6 10.78 16.99 28.39
C ARG A 6 11.30 18.35 27.95
N GLU A 7 11.89 18.42 26.76
CA GLU A 7 12.36 19.68 26.18
C GLU A 7 11.21 20.63 25.88
N TYR A 8 10.10 20.13 25.33
CA TYR A 8 8.86 20.90 25.17
C TYR A 8 8.40 21.49 26.51
N ALA A 9 8.28 20.66 27.54
CA ALA A 9 7.87 21.10 28.87
C ALA A 9 8.84 22.13 29.48
N ASN A 10 10.15 21.88 29.38
CA ASN A 10 11.19 22.79 29.85
C ASN A 10 11.07 24.16 29.16
N ASN A 11 10.97 24.20 27.84
CA ASN A 11 10.86 25.45 27.09
C ASN A 11 9.66 26.28 27.53
N VAL A 12 8.48 25.66 27.70
CA VAL A 12 7.27 26.35 28.17
C VAL A 12 7.45 26.87 29.61
N VAL A 13 7.90 26.01 30.53
CA VAL A 13 8.01 26.33 31.95
C VAL A 13 9.08 27.39 32.21
N TYR A 14 10.27 27.27 31.60
CA TYR A 14 11.35 28.24 31.80
C TYR A 14 11.00 29.60 31.20
N THR A 15 10.43 29.64 29.98
CA THR A 15 10.05 30.92 29.34
C THR A 15 9.04 31.68 30.19
N LEU A 16 7.98 31.01 30.67
CA LEU A 16 7.00 31.64 31.56
C LEU A 16 7.61 32.01 32.90
N GLY A 17 8.46 31.16 33.46
CA GLY A 17 9.11 31.37 34.74
C GLY A 17 10.04 32.58 34.75
N ASP A 18 10.81 32.79 33.68
CA ASP A 18 11.76 33.90 33.56
C ASP A 18 11.04 35.24 33.40
N VAL A 19 10.00 35.30 32.57
CA VAL A 19 9.13 36.49 32.47
C VAL A 19 8.45 36.79 33.82
N CYS A 20 7.94 35.76 34.52
CA CYS A 20 7.31 35.99 35.82
C CYS A 20 8.29 36.56 36.86
N LYS A 21 9.55 36.10 36.85
CA LYS A 21 10.60 36.61 37.75
C LYS A 21 11.00 38.05 37.39
N GLU A 22 11.12 38.36 36.10
CA GLU A 22 11.51 39.69 35.62
C GLU A 22 10.51 40.77 36.05
N TYR A 23 9.22 40.45 35.98
CA TYR A 23 8.13 41.38 36.31
C TYR A 23 7.59 41.24 37.74
N ASP A 24 8.18 40.39 38.59
CA ASP A 24 7.73 40.09 39.95
C ASP A 24 6.24 39.72 40.04
N ILE A 25 5.78 38.88 39.10
CA ILE A 25 4.40 38.38 39.06
C ILE A 25 4.32 36.91 39.48
N ARG A 26 3.18 36.54 40.08
CA ARG A 26 2.93 35.15 40.49
C ARG A 26 2.84 34.24 39.26
N MET A 27 3.62 33.17 39.27
CA MET A 27 3.57 32.13 38.22
C MET A 27 2.16 31.53 38.12
N PRO A 28 1.55 31.49 36.92
CA PRO A 28 0.20 30.99 36.70
C PRO A 28 0.17 29.46 36.63
N ARG A 29 -1.05 28.91 36.62
CA ARG A 29 -1.27 27.51 36.21
C ARG A 29 -1.04 27.40 34.70
N ILE A 30 -0.29 26.39 34.29
CA ILE A 30 -0.05 26.07 32.87
C ILE A 30 -1.04 24.99 32.45
N ILE A 31 -1.63 25.15 31.27
CA ILE A 31 -2.55 24.20 30.63
C ILE A 31 -2.01 23.91 29.23
N SER A 32 -2.08 22.65 28.79
CA SER A 32 -1.71 22.21 27.44
C SER A 32 -2.82 21.35 26.84
N GLU A 33 -3.24 21.66 25.62
CA GLU A 33 -4.30 20.94 24.88
C GLU A 33 -3.67 19.94 23.89
N SER A 34 -2.77 19.09 24.39
CA SER A 34 -1.92 18.22 23.57
C SER A 34 -2.64 16.93 23.10
N GLY A 35 -3.78 17.07 22.41
CA GLY A 35 -4.64 15.96 21.98
C GLY A 35 -3.91 14.89 21.16
N ARG A 36 -3.27 15.28 20.05
CA ARG A 36 -2.53 14.34 19.17
C ARG A 36 -1.45 13.55 19.93
N ASN A 37 -0.78 14.17 20.90
CA ASN A 37 0.24 13.49 21.71
C ASN A 37 -0.36 12.42 22.64
N LEU A 38 -1.62 12.59 23.08
CA LEU A 38 -2.32 11.62 23.92
C LEU A 38 -2.89 10.46 23.11
N THR A 39 -3.40 10.72 21.90
CA THR A 39 -4.19 9.73 21.17
C THR A 39 -3.47 9.06 20.01
N ALA A 40 -2.36 9.58 19.48
CA ALA A 40 -1.75 9.01 18.26
C ALA A 40 -1.46 7.49 18.35
N HIS A 41 -0.89 7.01 19.46
CA HIS A 41 -0.39 5.63 19.58
C HIS A 41 -1.43 4.58 19.99
N HIS A 42 -2.63 4.99 20.39
CA HIS A 42 -3.57 4.08 21.07
C HIS A 42 -4.33 3.13 20.13
N ALA A 43 -4.33 3.42 18.83
CA ALA A 43 -5.03 2.65 17.81
C ALA A 43 -4.07 2.12 16.74
N VAL A 44 -4.40 0.94 16.21
CA VAL A 44 -3.71 0.29 15.10
C VAL A 44 -4.77 -0.25 14.14
N LEU A 45 -4.67 0.12 12.87
CA LEU A 45 -5.49 -0.49 11.82
C LEU A 45 -4.81 -1.78 11.38
N ILE A 46 -5.55 -2.90 11.37
CA ILE A 46 -5.05 -4.20 10.95
C ILE A 46 -5.91 -4.70 9.80
N THR A 47 -5.26 -5.11 8.72
CA THR A 47 -5.94 -5.64 7.53
C THR A 47 -5.04 -6.64 6.80
N ASP A 48 -5.65 -7.45 5.94
CA ASP A 48 -5.01 -8.49 5.17
C ASP A 48 -4.58 -7.98 3.77
N VAL A 49 -3.49 -8.56 3.23
CA VAL A 49 -3.10 -8.41 1.83
C VAL A 49 -3.90 -9.42 1.01
N VAL A 50 -4.74 -8.94 0.10
CA VAL A 50 -5.65 -9.76 -0.73
C VAL A 50 -5.03 -10.20 -2.05
N GLY A 51 -3.96 -9.52 -2.49
CA GLY A 51 -3.28 -9.88 -3.71
C GLY A 51 -1.93 -9.19 -3.83
N VAL A 52 -1.05 -9.81 -4.61
CA VAL A 52 0.27 -9.28 -4.90
C VAL A 52 0.56 -9.36 -6.39
N GLU A 53 0.88 -8.23 -7.01
CA GLU A 53 1.50 -8.19 -8.33
C GLU A 53 3.01 -8.14 -8.15
N SER A 54 3.72 -9.17 -8.61
CA SER A 54 5.18 -9.27 -8.49
C SER A 54 5.80 -9.59 -9.83
N TYR A 55 7.00 -9.04 -10.07
CA TYR A 55 7.80 -9.46 -11.21
C TYR A 55 8.25 -10.92 -11.01
N LYS A 56 7.86 -11.79 -11.95
CA LYS A 56 8.30 -13.19 -11.96
C LYS A 56 9.42 -13.37 -12.96
N GLN A 57 10.53 -13.92 -12.48
CA GLN A 57 11.69 -14.18 -13.32
C GLN A 57 11.32 -15.18 -14.44
N GLU A 58 11.46 -14.73 -15.68
CA GLU A 58 11.19 -15.55 -16.86
C GLU A 58 12.40 -15.65 -17.78
N SER A 59 12.46 -16.74 -18.57
CA SER A 59 13.50 -16.90 -19.59
C SER A 59 13.27 -15.95 -20.75
N VAL A 60 14.26 -15.09 -21.02
CA VAL A 60 14.25 -14.20 -22.19
C VAL A 60 14.91 -14.88 -23.39
N TYR A 61 14.37 -14.62 -24.59
CA TYR A 61 14.82 -15.20 -25.86
C TYR A 61 15.28 -14.09 -26.81
N PRO A 62 16.24 -14.39 -27.72
CA PRO A 62 16.65 -13.43 -28.73
C PRO A 62 15.44 -12.99 -29.58
N PRO A 63 15.42 -11.73 -30.05
CA PRO A 63 14.39 -11.28 -30.98
C PRO A 63 14.55 -12.01 -32.32
N GLU A 64 13.48 -12.04 -33.12
CA GLU A 64 13.52 -12.59 -34.48
C GLU A 64 14.51 -11.83 -35.35
N GLU A 65 15.08 -12.47 -36.38
CA GLU A 65 16.05 -11.81 -37.28
C GLU A 65 15.47 -10.62 -38.04
N SER A 66 14.15 -10.62 -38.25
CA SER A 66 13.41 -9.51 -38.89
C SER A 66 12.99 -8.42 -37.92
N ALA A 67 13.30 -8.55 -36.63
CA ALA A 67 12.89 -7.58 -35.63
C ALA A 67 13.58 -6.22 -35.87
N PRO A 68 12.95 -5.11 -35.44
CA PRO A 68 13.57 -3.80 -35.53
C PRO A 68 14.88 -3.73 -34.74
N GLN A 69 15.82 -2.90 -35.23
CA GLN A 69 17.17 -2.78 -34.67
C GLN A 69 17.17 -2.47 -33.17
N ILE A 70 16.19 -1.71 -32.69
CA ILE A 70 16.07 -1.36 -31.26
C ILE A 70 15.95 -2.59 -30.37
N LEU A 71 15.23 -3.64 -30.80
CA LEU A 71 15.11 -4.88 -30.03
C LEU A 71 16.43 -5.67 -30.01
N HIS A 72 17.17 -5.65 -31.12
CA HIS A 72 18.51 -6.22 -31.17
C HIS A 72 19.48 -5.48 -30.25
N ASN A 73 19.38 -4.15 -30.14
CA ASN A 73 20.19 -3.34 -29.22
C ASN A 73 19.91 -3.72 -27.75
N MET A 74 18.63 -3.83 -27.37
CA MET A 74 18.24 -4.29 -26.03
C MET A 74 18.76 -5.71 -25.74
N TRP A 75 18.69 -6.61 -26.72
CA TRP A 75 19.24 -7.96 -26.59
C TRP A 75 20.77 -7.95 -26.40
N HIS A 76 21.49 -7.08 -27.11
CA HIS A 76 22.93 -6.91 -26.91
C HIS A 76 23.27 -6.40 -25.51
N SER A 77 22.56 -5.40 -24.99
CA SER A 77 22.73 -4.92 -23.62
C SER A 77 22.49 -6.01 -22.58
N TRP A 78 21.49 -6.88 -22.80
CA TRP A 78 21.28 -8.08 -21.99
C TRP A 78 22.45 -9.07 -22.07
N GLN A 79 22.98 -9.33 -23.27
CA GLN A 79 24.12 -10.22 -23.47
C GLN A 79 25.39 -9.68 -22.80
N ASP A 80 25.66 -8.38 -22.92
CA ASP A 80 26.77 -7.68 -22.27
C ASP A 80 26.69 -7.84 -20.75
N LEU A 81 25.50 -7.57 -20.19
CA LEU A 81 25.27 -7.79 -18.77
C LEU A 81 25.56 -9.25 -18.40
N LYS A 82 25.06 -10.23 -19.17
CA LYS A 82 25.29 -11.64 -18.85
C LYS A 82 26.77 -12.06 -18.95
N ALA A 83 27.50 -11.52 -19.92
CA ALA A 83 28.89 -11.89 -20.21
C ALA A 83 29.91 -11.37 -19.19
N LEU A 84 29.53 -10.43 -18.30
CA LEU A 84 30.44 -9.80 -17.33
C LEU A 84 31.67 -9.19 -18.02
N THR A 85 31.48 -8.61 -19.20
CA THR A 85 32.56 -7.94 -19.91
C THR A 85 32.89 -6.62 -19.21
N ASP A 86 34.16 -6.42 -18.81
CA ASP A 86 34.69 -5.18 -18.20
C ASP A 86 34.62 -3.94 -19.13
N HIS A 87 34.00 -4.09 -20.32
CA HIS A 87 33.94 -3.04 -21.34
C HIS A 87 32.87 -1.99 -21.09
N ARG A 88 31.83 -2.29 -20.30
CA ARG A 88 30.70 -1.37 -20.05
C ARG A 88 30.35 -1.31 -18.56
N SER A 89 30.05 -0.11 -18.07
CA SER A 89 29.65 0.06 -16.67
C SER A 89 28.19 -0.35 -16.47
N LEU A 90 27.84 -0.88 -15.28
CA LEU A 90 26.44 -1.24 -14.95
C LEU A 90 25.48 -0.04 -15.07
N VAL A 91 25.98 1.16 -14.76
CA VAL A 91 25.25 2.42 -14.87
C VAL A 91 24.91 2.75 -16.32
N GLU A 92 25.86 2.53 -17.23
CA GLU A 92 25.66 2.74 -18.67
C GLU A 92 24.61 1.77 -19.23
N ILE A 93 24.72 0.47 -18.89
CA ILE A 93 23.73 -0.55 -19.29
C ILE A 93 22.32 -0.16 -18.81
N TYR A 94 22.22 0.39 -17.59
CA TYR A 94 20.95 0.86 -17.06
C TYR A 94 20.35 2.02 -17.86
N HIS A 95 21.15 3.05 -18.16
CA HIS A 95 20.70 4.22 -18.92
C HIS A 95 20.31 3.88 -20.36
N ASP A 96 21.06 2.98 -21.00
CA ASP A 96 20.73 2.46 -22.31
C ASP A 96 19.39 1.73 -22.27
N ASN A 97 19.17 0.87 -21.28
CA ASN A 97 17.89 0.18 -21.11
C ASN A 97 16.71 1.17 -20.91
N GLN A 98 16.89 2.25 -20.16
CA GLN A 98 15.83 3.28 -20.01
C GLN A 98 15.54 3.98 -21.34
N SER A 99 16.60 4.35 -22.07
CA SER A 99 16.49 5.07 -23.34
C SER A 99 15.83 4.20 -24.40
N ASP A 100 16.26 2.94 -24.52
CA ASP A 100 15.72 1.98 -25.48
C ASP A 100 14.25 1.69 -25.22
N LEU A 101 13.84 1.50 -23.95
CA LEU A 101 12.44 1.25 -23.62
C LEU A 101 11.55 2.47 -23.91
N ALA A 102 12.03 3.68 -23.61
CA ALA A 102 11.31 4.91 -23.94
C ALA A 102 11.17 5.12 -25.46
N GLU A 103 12.20 4.75 -26.22
CA GLU A 103 12.14 4.74 -27.68
C GLU A 103 11.13 3.70 -28.17
N VAL A 104 11.15 2.47 -27.65
CA VAL A 104 10.14 1.43 -27.97
C VAL A 104 8.72 1.93 -27.73
N HIS A 105 8.44 2.56 -26.59
CA HIS A 105 7.13 3.12 -26.29
C HIS A 105 6.73 4.22 -27.29
N THR A 106 7.67 5.06 -27.69
CA THR A 106 7.47 6.10 -28.71
C THR A 106 7.17 5.47 -30.07
N GLN A 107 7.94 4.47 -30.49
CA GLN A 107 7.75 3.77 -31.76
C GLN A 107 6.42 3.00 -31.80
N PHE A 108 6.02 2.37 -30.69
CA PHE A 108 4.71 1.73 -30.56
C PHE A 108 3.57 2.74 -30.69
N ALA A 109 3.66 3.89 -30.03
CA ALA A 109 2.65 4.95 -30.13
C ALA A 109 2.50 5.51 -31.55
N MET A 110 3.58 5.50 -32.33
CA MET A 110 3.58 5.88 -33.75
C MET A 110 3.14 4.74 -34.70
N GLY A 111 2.85 3.54 -34.19
CA GLY A 111 2.46 2.37 -34.97
C GLY A 111 3.60 1.67 -35.70
N MET A 112 4.86 1.94 -35.33
CA MET A 112 6.05 1.31 -35.92
C MET A 112 6.40 -0.03 -35.27
N LEU A 113 5.95 -0.26 -34.04
CA LEU A 113 6.08 -1.53 -33.33
C LEU A 113 4.70 -2.13 -33.05
N ASN A 114 4.63 -3.45 -33.08
CA ASN A 114 3.44 -4.20 -32.71
C ASN A 114 3.40 -4.51 -31.21
N PHE A 115 2.27 -5.05 -30.74
CA PHE A 115 2.05 -5.37 -29.33
C PHE A 115 3.05 -6.42 -28.79
N THR A 116 3.36 -7.45 -29.58
CA THR A 116 4.29 -8.52 -29.18
C THR A 116 5.72 -8.00 -29.02
N GLU A 117 6.15 -7.09 -29.91
CA GLU A 117 7.45 -6.43 -29.84
C GLU A 117 7.56 -5.53 -28.59
N ARG A 118 6.51 -4.75 -28.30
CA ARG A 118 6.43 -3.96 -27.07
C ARG A 118 6.49 -4.85 -25.82
N ALA A 119 5.70 -5.93 -25.79
CA ALA A 119 5.69 -6.85 -24.66
C ALA A 119 7.06 -7.50 -24.44
N TRP A 120 7.73 -7.92 -25.52
CA TRP A 120 9.09 -8.47 -25.45
C TRP A 120 10.09 -7.45 -24.86
N ALA A 121 10.02 -6.19 -25.32
CA ALA A 121 10.89 -5.11 -24.84
C ALA A 121 10.67 -4.78 -23.35
N GLU A 122 9.41 -4.73 -22.91
CA GLU A 122 9.06 -4.52 -21.51
C GLU A 122 9.60 -5.66 -20.62
N GLN A 123 9.45 -6.92 -21.05
CA GLN A 123 9.95 -8.07 -20.28
C GLN A 123 11.47 -8.15 -20.22
N ILE A 124 12.17 -7.92 -21.34
CA ILE A 124 13.64 -7.92 -21.31
C ILE A 124 14.17 -6.77 -20.47
N SER A 125 13.51 -5.61 -20.48
CA SER A 125 13.88 -4.50 -19.61
C SER A 125 13.70 -4.85 -18.14
N LEU A 126 12.58 -5.46 -17.74
CA LEU A 126 12.37 -5.90 -16.36
C LEU A 126 13.40 -6.96 -15.96
N ARG A 127 13.71 -7.90 -16.85
CA ARG A 127 14.72 -8.92 -16.59
C ARG A 127 16.12 -8.33 -16.43
N LEU A 128 16.47 -7.34 -17.22
CA LEU A 128 17.73 -6.62 -17.13
C LEU A 128 17.82 -5.86 -15.80
N CYS A 129 16.78 -5.12 -15.41
CA CYS A 129 16.70 -4.44 -14.11
C CYS A 129 16.88 -5.43 -12.94
N TYR A 130 16.21 -6.58 -13.01
CA TYR A 130 16.31 -7.63 -11.99
C TYR A 130 17.73 -8.21 -11.86
N GLU A 131 18.48 -8.39 -12.95
CA GLU A 131 19.88 -8.83 -12.87
C GLU A 131 20.84 -7.70 -12.47
N LEU A 132 20.51 -6.44 -12.77
CA LEU A 132 21.28 -5.27 -12.33
C LEU A 132 21.20 -5.11 -10.81
N GLU A 133 20.01 -5.18 -10.22
CA GLU A 133 19.77 -5.03 -8.78
C GLU A 133 20.70 -5.94 -7.96
N LYS A 134 20.84 -7.21 -8.36
CA LYS A 134 21.73 -8.21 -7.74
C LYS A 134 23.22 -7.87 -7.79
N ARG A 135 23.64 -7.01 -8.72
CA ARG A 135 25.06 -6.69 -9.00
C ARG A 135 25.43 -5.29 -8.53
N LEU A 136 24.45 -4.41 -8.39
CA LEU A 136 24.63 -3.10 -7.79
C LEU A 136 25.05 -3.25 -6.32
N SER A 137 25.68 -2.21 -5.78
CA SER A 137 26.27 -2.28 -4.44
C SER A 137 26.05 -0.97 -3.71
N THR A 138 25.45 -1.05 -2.53
CA THR A 138 25.23 0.10 -1.62
C THR A 138 26.53 0.78 -1.18
N LYS A 139 27.68 0.11 -1.33
CA LYS A 139 29.01 0.66 -1.06
C LYS A 139 29.49 1.62 -2.14
N ASN A 140 29.02 1.47 -3.39
CA ASN A 140 29.36 2.37 -4.48
C ASN A 140 28.37 3.54 -4.50
N ARG A 141 28.87 4.77 -4.32
CA ARG A 141 28.05 5.98 -4.33
C ARG A 141 27.27 6.16 -5.64
N ALA A 142 27.84 5.75 -6.77
CA ALA A 142 27.18 5.85 -8.07
C ALA A 142 26.02 4.86 -8.24
N HIS A 143 26.01 3.76 -7.47
CA HIS A 143 24.96 2.74 -7.57
C HIS A 143 23.75 3.04 -6.69
N ARG A 144 23.86 3.91 -5.69
CA ARG A 144 22.76 4.16 -4.74
C ARG A 144 21.49 4.71 -5.40
N PRO A 145 21.56 5.78 -6.22
CA PRO A 145 20.34 6.30 -6.86
C PRO A 145 19.69 5.25 -7.77
N LEU A 146 20.50 4.44 -8.46
CA LEU A 146 20.01 3.36 -9.30
C LEU A 146 19.34 2.26 -8.48
N LEU A 147 19.88 1.91 -7.31
CA LEU A 147 19.24 0.93 -6.41
C LEU A 147 17.89 1.44 -5.94
N ASP A 148 17.76 2.72 -5.62
CA ASP A 148 16.49 3.31 -5.19
C ASP A 148 15.45 3.21 -6.32
N GLU A 149 15.82 3.60 -7.55
CA GLU A 149 14.98 3.44 -8.75
C GLU A 149 14.64 1.96 -9.04
N MET A 150 15.58 1.04 -8.81
CA MET A 150 15.35 -0.41 -8.98
C MET A 150 14.40 -0.97 -7.94
N HIS A 151 14.52 -0.54 -6.68
CA HIS A 151 13.62 -0.97 -5.63
C HIS A 151 12.18 -0.52 -5.92
N GLU A 152 11.96 0.69 -6.40
CA GLU A 152 10.64 1.17 -6.82
C GLU A 152 10.11 0.37 -8.01
N ARG A 153 10.93 0.18 -9.04
CA ARG A 153 10.51 -0.48 -10.28
C ARG A 153 10.24 -1.98 -10.13
N LEU A 154 10.98 -2.65 -9.25
CA LEU A 154 10.87 -4.08 -8.98
C LEU A 154 10.07 -4.40 -7.71
N ALA A 155 9.52 -3.37 -7.04
CA ALA A 155 8.70 -3.58 -5.86
C ALA A 155 7.44 -4.38 -6.20
N ASP A 156 7.11 -5.31 -5.30
CA ASP A 156 5.86 -6.03 -5.34
C ASP A 156 4.72 -5.06 -4.98
N LYS A 157 3.64 -5.06 -5.75
CA LYS A 157 2.45 -4.26 -5.43
C LYS A 157 1.53 -5.06 -4.53
N PHE A 158 1.40 -4.65 -3.28
CA PHE A 158 0.53 -5.26 -2.30
C PHE A 158 -0.82 -4.56 -2.33
N PHE A 159 -1.87 -5.29 -2.71
CA PHE A 159 -3.25 -4.83 -2.60
C PHE A 159 -3.79 -5.21 -1.23
N VAL A 160 -4.15 -4.20 -0.45
CA VAL A 160 -4.51 -4.34 0.96
C VAL A 160 -5.98 -4.04 1.14
N ASN A 161 -6.69 -4.89 1.89
CA ASN A 161 -8.15 -4.84 2.03
C ASN A 161 -8.61 -3.72 2.96
N PHE A 162 -8.42 -2.48 2.54
CA PHE A 162 -8.89 -1.30 3.24
C PHE A 162 -9.10 -0.14 2.26
N SER A 163 -9.58 1.00 2.75
CA SER A 163 -9.65 2.26 2.02
C SER A 163 -8.79 3.30 2.73
N LEU A 164 -7.84 3.87 1.99
CA LEU A 164 -6.95 4.93 2.48
C LEU A 164 -7.77 6.17 2.83
N PHE A 165 -8.76 6.52 2.02
CA PHE A 165 -9.64 7.68 2.25
C PHE A 165 -10.51 7.53 3.49
N GLN A 166 -10.87 6.29 3.85
CA GLN A 166 -11.67 6.00 5.03
C GLN A 166 -10.81 5.94 6.30
N SER A 167 -9.67 5.24 6.25
CA SER A 167 -8.91 4.91 7.47
C SER A 167 -7.64 5.76 7.67
N LEU A 168 -7.13 6.37 6.60
CA LEU A 168 -5.89 7.17 6.59
C LEU A 168 -6.05 8.51 5.85
N PRO A 169 -7.08 9.33 6.12
CA PRO A 169 -7.35 10.54 5.35
C PRO A 169 -6.20 11.57 5.39
N ASP A 170 -5.50 11.70 6.53
CA ASP A 170 -4.31 12.59 6.63
C ASP A 170 -3.16 12.15 5.69
N ALA A 171 -3.06 10.85 5.33
CA ALA A 171 -2.03 10.39 4.39
C ALA A 171 -2.25 10.99 3.00
N TRP A 172 -3.49 10.99 2.53
CA TRP A 172 -3.90 11.62 1.28
C TRP A 172 -3.89 13.16 1.36
N GLY A 173 -4.48 13.72 2.42
CA GLY A 173 -4.76 15.16 2.47
C GLY A 173 -3.55 16.04 2.79
N ILE A 174 -2.59 15.53 3.56
CA ILE A 174 -1.44 16.32 4.05
C ILE A 174 -0.11 15.56 4.01
N GLU A 175 -0.02 14.46 3.24
CA GLU A 175 1.18 13.62 3.13
C GLU A 175 1.67 13.10 4.50
N GLN A 176 0.74 12.82 5.42
CA GLN A 176 1.09 12.31 6.74
C GLN A 176 1.65 10.90 6.64
N VAL A 177 2.87 10.72 7.14
CA VAL A 177 3.51 9.40 7.20
C VAL A 177 2.99 8.61 8.40
N PHE A 178 2.65 7.35 8.16
CA PHE A 178 2.28 6.37 9.18
C PHE A 178 3.27 5.20 9.15
N PRO A 179 3.76 4.70 10.30
CA PRO A 179 4.51 3.46 10.31
C PRO A 179 3.62 2.29 9.88
N VAL A 180 4.04 1.55 8.85
CA VAL A 180 3.34 0.38 8.34
C VAL A 180 4.28 -0.82 8.37
N LEU A 181 3.83 -1.93 8.95
CA LEU A 181 4.65 -3.14 9.11
C LEU A 181 3.82 -4.42 8.96
N PRO A 182 4.41 -5.50 8.43
CA PRO A 182 3.88 -6.85 8.59
C PRO A 182 3.75 -7.22 10.07
N LEU A 183 2.72 -7.99 10.44
CA LEU A 183 2.50 -8.40 11.84
C LEU A 183 3.17 -9.74 12.18
N THR A 184 3.69 -10.47 11.20
CA THR A 184 4.32 -11.78 11.35
C THR A 184 5.66 -11.86 10.61
N ASN A 185 6.49 -12.84 10.95
CA ASN A 185 7.81 -13.09 10.34
C ASN A 185 8.81 -11.91 10.42
N LEU A 186 8.65 -11.00 11.39
CA LEU A 186 9.55 -9.87 11.62
C LEU A 186 10.92 -10.27 12.20
N ASP A 187 11.07 -11.52 12.62
CA ASP A 187 12.34 -12.11 13.08
C ASP A 187 13.26 -12.52 11.92
N LYS A 188 12.74 -12.55 10.69
CA LYS A 188 13.47 -12.92 9.48
C LYS A 188 13.95 -11.67 8.75
N ALA A 189 15.03 -11.81 7.98
CA ALA A 189 15.46 -10.76 7.07
C ALA A 189 14.38 -10.54 5.99
N PRO A 190 14.12 -9.28 5.58
CA PRO A 190 13.18 -9.01 4.49
C PRO A 190 13.69 -9.65 3.19
N GLU A 191 12.76 -10.20 2.42
CA GLU A 191 13.05 -10.91 1.17
C GLU A 191 12.70 -10.07 -0.06
N ARG A 192 11.77 -9.13 0.09
CA ARG A 192 11.19 -8.33 -0.99
C ARG A 192 11.06 -6.87 -0.56
N ARG A 193 10.89 -5.99 -1.56
CA ARG A 193 10.42 -4.62 -1.38
C ARG A 193 9.01 -4.54 -1.94
N ALA A 194 8.13 -3.81 -1.29
CA ALA A 194 6.74 -3.67 -1.71
C ALA A 194 6.24 -2.23 -1.61
N VAL A 195 5.25 -1.92 -2.45
CA VAL A 195 4.39 -0.74 -2.31
C VAL A 195 2.99 -1.18 -1.93
N ILE A 196 2.35 -0.45 -1.04
CA ILE A 196 1.02 -0.73 -0.50
C ILE A 196 0.00 0.13 -1.26
N LEU A 197 -0.95 -0.54 -1.87
CA LEU A 197 -2.12 0.05 -2.48
C LEU A 197 -3.36 -0.44 -1.73
N ASP A 198 -4.34 0.43 -1.60
CA ASP A 198 -5.66 0.06 -1.13
C ASP A 198 -6.46 -0.63 -2.26
N ILE A 199 -7.71 -1.00 -1.98
CA ILE A 199 -8.59 -1.67 -2.96
C ILE A 199 -9.55 -0.70 -3.69
N THR A 200 -9.31 0.61 -3.57
CA THR A 200 -10.10 1.60 -4.30
C THR A 200 -9.73 1.62 -5.78
N CYS A 201 -10.57 2.24 -6.59
CA CYS A 201 -10.31 2.41 -8.02
C CYS A 201 -9.54 3.71 -8.32
N ASP A 202 -9.18 4.46 -7.28
CA ASP A 202 -8.46 5.71 -7.37
C ASP A 202 -6.95 5.45 -7.24
N SER A 203 -6.16 6.05 -8.13
CA SER A 203 -4.70 5.93 -8.10
C SER A 203 -4.08 6.59 -6.87
N ASP A 204 -4.79 7.54 -6.24
CA ASP A 204 -4.36 8.18 -4.99
C ASP A 204 -4.50 7.24 -3.77
N GLY A 205 -5.14 6.07 -3.93
CA GLY A 205 -5.26 5.01 -2.92
C GLY A 205 -3.94 4.24 -2.68
N ALA A 206 -2.81 4.94 -2.57
CA ALA A 206 -1.50 4.34 -2.38
C ALA A 206 -0.71 5.02 -1.25
N ILE A 207 0.20 4.27 -0.62
CA ILE A 207 1.14 4.81 0.36
C ILE A 207 2.45 5.12 -0.34
N ASP A 208 2.87 6.39 -0.33
CA ASP A 208 4.09 6.84 -1.02
C ASP A 208 5.35 6.75 -0.13
N GLN A 209 5.17 6.76 1.19
CA GLN A 209 6.26 6.96 2.14
C GLN A 209 6.20 5.95 3.29
N TYR A 210 7.30 5.24 3.49
CA TYR A 210 7.45 4.18 4.48
C TYR A 210 8.52 4.54 5.51
N VAL A 211 8.24 4.26 6.78
CA VAL A 211 9.19 4.47 7.87
C VAL A 211 10.15 3.29 7.95
N GLU A 212 11.43 3.53 7.69
CA GLU A 212 12.50 2.53 7.84
C GLU A 212 13.65 3.08 8.69
N GLY A 213 14.51 2.22 9.24
CA GLY A 213 15.38 2.52 10.39
C GLY A 213 16.20 3.83 10.34
N GLN A 214 16.55 4.35 9.16
CA GLN A 214 17.30 5.62 9.03
C GLN A 214 16.48 6.80 8.49
N GLY A 215 15.20 6.63 8.13
CA GLY A 215 14.41 7.71 7.56
C GLY A 215 13.10 7.25 6.91
N ILE A 216 12.77 7.93 5.80
CA ILE A 216 11.62 7.65 4.97
C ILE A 216 12.12 7.10 3.65
N GLU A 217 11.50 6.01 3.20
CA GLU A 217 11.81 5.29 1.97
C GLU A 217 10.55 5.24 1.08
N SER A 218 10.71 5.07 -0.23
CA SER A 218 9.60 4.97 -1.20
C SER A 218 9.02 3.57 -1.33
N THR A 219 9.66 2.57 -0.69
CA THR A 219 9.22 1.17 -0.71
C THR A 219 9.44 0.55 0.67
N LEU A 220 8.63 -0.44 1.04
CA LEU A 220 8.70 -1.14 2.31
C LEU A 220 9.45 -2.47 2.16
N ALA A 221 10.44 -2.72 3.02
CA ALA A 221 11.08 -4.04 3.10
C ALA A 221 10.15 -5.03 3.82
N VAL A 222 9.82 -6.15 3.16
CA VAL A 222 8.81 -7.09 3.64
C VAL A 222 9.24 -8.56 3.50
N PRO A 223 8.78 -9.47 4.38
CA PRO A 223 8.77 -10.89 4.10
C PRO A 223 7.99 -11.19 2.82
N ALA A 224 8.39 -12.23 2.09
CA ALA A 224 7.69 -12.67 0.89
C ALA A 224 6.24 -13.08 1.22
N TRP A 225 5.31 -12.68 0.35
CA TRP A 225 3.92 -13.08 0.43
C TRP A 225 3.70 -14.46 -0.23
N THR A 226 2.77 -15.24 0.30
CA THR A 226 2.38 -16.56 -0.21
C THR A 226 0.89 -16.77 -0.04
N ASP A 227 0.23 -17.42 -1.00
CA ASP A 227 -1.18 -17.84 -0.93
C ASP A 227 -1.51 -18.80 0.24
N GLU A 228 -0.49 -19.41 0.87
CA GLU A 228 -0.69 -20.45 1.88
C GLU A 228 -1.10 -19.93 3.26
N ALA A 229 -0.88 -18.64 3.55
CA ALA A 229 -1.09 -18.07 4.87
C ALA A 229 -1.56 -16.61 4.83
N PRO A 230 -2.46 -16.20 5.74
CA PRO A 230 -2.88 -14.80 5.85
C PRO A 230 -1.70 -13.88 6.10
N TYR A 231 -1.60 -12.84 5.28
CA TYR A 231 -0.57 -11.83 5.40
C TYR A 231 -1.19 -10.54 5.93
N ARG A 232 -0.89 -10.21 7.19
CA ARG A 232 -1.45 -9.04 7.87
C ARG A 232 -0.48 -7.89 7.95
N LEU A 233 -1.00 -6.70 7.67
CA LEU A 233 -0.32 -5.43 7.87
C LEU A 233 -0.96 -4.68 9.02
N GLY A 234 -0.11 -3.99 9.79
CA GLY A 234 -0.52 -3.03 10.81
C GLY A 234 -0.12 -1.62 10.40
N PHE A 235 -1.06 -0.70 10.45
CA PHE A 235 -0.82 0.74 10.33
C PHE A 235 -0.90 1.34 11.73
N PHE A 236 0.23 1.87 12.19
CA PHE A 236 0.39 2.40 13.53
C PHE A 236 0.24 3.91 13.54
N MET A 237 0.08 4.49 14.73
CA MET A 237 -0.04 5.94 14.91
C MET A 237 -1.30 6.57 14.32
N VAL A 238 -2.35 5.76 14.13
CA VAL A 238 -3.61 6.16 13.49
C VAL A 238 -4.66 6.70 14.47
N GLY A 239 -4.37 6.79 15.76
CA GLY A 239 -5.37 7.12 16.79
C GLY A 239 -5.74 8.60 16.94
N ALA A 240 -5.21 9.49 16.11
CA ALA A 240 -5.53 10.92 16.17
C ALA A 240 -6.06 11.38 14.81
N TYR A 241 -7.22 12.05 14.82
CA TYR A 241 -7.92 12.59 13.64
C TYR A 241 -8.50 11.57 12.65
N GLN A 242 -7.82 10.44 12.42
CA GLN A 242 -8.14 9.52 11.33
C GLN A 242 -9.60 9.03 11.33
N GLU A 243 -10.09 8.53 12.46
CA GLU A 243 -11.45 7.95 12.57
C GLU A 243 -12.55 8.95 12.20
N VAL A 244 -12.40 10.23 12.55
CA VAL A 244 -13.46 11.24 12.32
C VAL A 244 -13.35 11.93 10.96
N LEU A 245 -12.19 11.87 10.31
CA LEU A 245 -11.94 12.51 9.02
C LEU A 245 -12.17 11.56 7.82
N GLY A 246 -12.41 10.27 8.08
CA GLY A 246 -12.68 9.27 7.07
C GLY A 246 -13.86 9.63 6.17
N ASN A 247 -13.79 9.20 4.91
CA ASN A 247 -14.90 9.34 3.97
C ASN A 247 -15.17 8.04 3.20
N MET A 248 -16.40 7.90 2.72
CA MET A 248 -16.90 6.72 2.03
C MET A 248 -16.54 6.69 0.53
N HIS A 249 -15.27 6.92 0.19
CA HIS A 249 -14.79 6.79 -1.19
C HIS A 249 -15.07 5.36 -1.69
N ASN A 250 -15.60 5.24 -2.91
CA ASN A 250 -16.11 3.96 -3.47
C ASN A 250 -17.14 3.23 -2.61
N LEU A 251 -17.83 3.93 -1.72
CA LEU A 251 -18.83 3.34 -0.80
C LEU A 251 -18.21 2.30 0.17
N PHE A 252 -16.90 2.36 0.40
CA PHE A 252 -16.29 1.66 1.53
C PHE A 252 -16.63 2.40 2.83
N GLY A 253 -17.34 1.76 3.73
CA GLY A 253 -17.80 2.37 4.97
C GLY A 253 -16.84 2.17 6.15
N ASP A 254 -17.33 2.45 7.35
CA ASP A 254 -16.57 2.37 8.58
C ASP A 254 -15.98 0.96 8.81
N THR A 255 -14.79 0.90 9.41
CA THR A 255 -14.13 -0.36 9.70
C THR A 255 -14.65 -1.01 10.98
N ASP A 256 -14.60 -2.34 11.10
CA ASP A 256 -14.81 -3.02 12.40
C ASP A 256 -13.79 -2.48 13.42
N THR A 257 -14.26 -2.12 14.62
CA THR A 257 -13.39 -1.65 15.72
C THR A 257 -13.48 -2.54 16.93
N ALA A 258 -12.37 -2.72 17.65
CA ALA A 258 -12.32 -3.51 18.87
C ALA A 258 -11.45 -2.86 19.94
N THR A 259 -11.95 -2.78 21.16
CA THR A 259 -11.19 -2.29 22.32
C THR A 259 -10.53 -3.46 23.04
N VAL A 260 -9.19 -3.48 23.05
CA VAL A 260 -8.40 -4.56 23.67
C VAL A 260 -7.76 -4.06 24.97
N ARG A 261 -8.02 -4.76 26.09
CA ARG A 261 -7.39 -4.47 27.39
C ARG A 261 -6.43 -5.58 27.80
N CYS A 262 -5.15 -5.21 27.91
CA CYS A 262 -4.11 -6.07 28.45
C CYS A 262 -4.10 -6.01 29.99
N LYS A 263 -3.90 -7.16 30.63
CA LYS A 263 -3.73 -7.31 32.07
C LYS A 263 -2.24 -7.33 32.44
N PRO A 264 -1.89 -7.07 33.71
CA PRO A 264 -0.49 -7.09 34.16
C PRO A 264 0.22 -8.45 34.00
N ASP A 265 -0.53 -9.54 33.88
CA ASP A 265 0.00 -10.90 33.66
C ASP A 265 0.31 -11.20 32.19
N GLY A 266 0.08 -10.25 31.28
CA GLY A 266 0.29 -10.41 29.84
C GLY A 266 -0.89 -11.01 29.09
N SER A 267 -1.96 -11.42 29.77
CA SER A 267 -3.20 -11.81 29.11
C SER A 267 -3.98 -10.59 28.61
N TYR A 268 -4.87 -10.79 27.63
CA TYR A 268 -5.75 -9.74 27.12
C TYR A 268 -7.21 -10.18 27.08
N HIS A 269 -8.12 -9.22 27.00
CA HIS A 269 -9.51 -9.47 26.65
C HIS A 269 -10.02 -8.35 25.73
N ILE A 270 -10.96 -8.72 24.87
CA ILE A 270 -11.69 -7.78 24.01
C ILE A 270 -12.89 -7.31 24.83
N GLU A 271 -12.94 -6.01 25.11
CA GLU A 271 -13.99 -5.41 25.95
C GLU A 271 -15.24 -5.06 25.13
N GLN A 272 -15.02 -4.50 23.93
CA GLN A 272 -16.07 -4.02 23.05
C GLN A 272 -15.67 -4.28 21.60
N VAL A 273 -16.66 -4.62 20.78
CA VAL A 273 -16.54 -4.74 19.33
C VAL A 273 -17.67 -3.94 18.72
N GLU A 274 -17.35 -3.03 17.82
CA GLU A 274 -18.31 -2.31 16.99
C GLU A 274 -18.14 -2.80 15.56
N ARG A 275 -19.26 -3.16 14.93
CA ARG A 275 -19.26 -3.59 13.54
C ARG A 275 -19.24 -2.36 12.66
N GLY A 276 -18.41 -2.41 11.62
CA GLY A 276 -18.40 -1.44 10.55
C GLY A 276 -19.63 -1.58 9.65
N ASP A 277 -19.65 -0.77 8.59
CA ASP A 277 -20.81 -0.66 7.73
C ASP A 277 -20.99 -1.85 6.80
N SER A 278 -22.25 -2.29 6.64
CA SER A 278 -22.66 -3.17 5.55
C SER A 278 -22.91 -2.39 4.25
N VAL A 279 -22.97 -3.09 3.12
CA VAL A 279 -23.36 -2.47 1.84
C VAL A 279 -24.73 -1.79 1.96
N GLY A 280 -25.68 -2.41 2.66
CA GLY A 280 -26.99 -1.86 2.94
C GLY A 280 -26.96 -0.58 3.77
N ASP A 281 -26.03 -0.45 4.72
CA ASP A 281 -25.81 0.79 5.49
C ASP A 281 -25.36 1.92 4.55
N VAL A 282 -24.33 1.68 3.74
CA VAL A 282 -23.77 2.68 2.82
C VAL A 282 -24.79 3.11 1.74
N LEU A 283 -25.60 2.19 1.25
CA LEU A 283 -26.70 2.53 0.34
C LEU A 283 -27.72 3.46 1.02
N ARG A 284 -28.05 3.24 2.30
CA ARG A 284 -28.95 4.14 3.05
C ARG A 284 -28.38 5.53 3.22
N TYR A 285 -27.06 5.66 3.42
CA TYR A 285 -26.38 6.97 3.42
C TYR A 285 -26.58 7.71 2.09
N MET A 286 -26.62 7.00 0.97
CA MET A 286 -26.92 7.54 -0.36
C MET A 286 -28.42 7.71 -0.66
N HIS A 287 -29.28 7.61 0.36
CA HIS A 287 -30.74 7.68 0.24
C HIS A 287 -31.36 6.57 -0.63
N LEU A 288 -30.69 5.41 -0.68
CA LEU A 288 -31.16 4.20 -1.35
C LEU A 288 -31.63 3.18 -0.31
N ASP A 289 -32.86 2.68 -0.47
CA ASP A 289 -33.44 1.70 0.46
C ASP A 289 -33.12 0.28 0.01
N SER A 290 -32.22 -0.39 0.74
CA SER A 290 -31.81 -1.78 0.51
C SER A 290 -32.99 -2.77 0.47
N GLU A 291 -34.08 -2.51 1.21
CA GLU A 291 -35.26 -3.40 1.17
C GLU A 291 -35.98 -3.35 -0.17
N LEU A 292 -35.98 -2.19 -0.84
CA LEU A 292 -36.57 -2.06 -2.18
C LEU A 292 -35.77 -2.84 -3.22
N PHE A 293 -34.44 -2.90 -3.09
CA PHE A 293 -33.60 -3.73 -3.96
C PHE A 293 -33.95 -5.21 -3.83
N LEU A 294 -34.08 -5.73 -2.61
CA LEU A 294 -34.45 -7.13 -2.39
C LEU A 294 -35.80 -7.49 -3.02
N ARG A 295 -36.80 -6.63 -2.87
CA ARG A 295 -38.12 -6.83 -3.51
C ARG A 295 -38.02 -6.81 -5.03
N GLN A 296 -37.21 -5.92 -5.59
CA GLN A 296 -37.01 -5.84 -7.03
C GLN A 296 -36.24 -7.05 -7.57
N TYR A 297 -35.23 -7.54 -6.85
CA TYR A 297 -34.52 -8.78 -7.19
C TYR A 297 -35.47 -9.98 -7.22
N GLU A 298 -36.38 -10.09 -6.25
CA GLU A 298 -37.38 -11.18 -6.23
C GLU A 298 -38.26 -11.16 -7.49
N ILE A 299 -38.67 -9.98 -7.97
CA ILE A 299 -39.43 -9.83 -9.21
C ILE A 299 -38.57 -10.25 -10.41
N MET A 300 -37.34 -9.73 -10.52
CA MET A 300 -36.45 -9.98 -11.65
C MET A 300 -36.06 -11.46 -11.78
N VAL A 301 -35.74 -12.12 -10.66
CA VAL A 301 -35.39 -13.54 -10.60
C VAL A 301 -36.56 -14.39 -11.09
N LYS A 302 -37.79 -14.09 -10.66
CA LYS A 302 -39.00 -14.80 -11.13
C LYS A 302 -39.29 -14.62 -12.62
N GLU A 303 -38.97 -13.45 -13.17
CA GLU A 303 -39.22 -13.14 -14.59
C GLU A 303 -38.16 -13.72 -15.54
N HIS A 304 -36.90 -13.79 -15.11
CA HIS A 304 -35.76 -14.03 -16.01
C HIS A 304 -35.01 -15.34 -15.76
N LEU A 305 -35.23 -16.01 -14.63
CA LEU A 305 -34.46 -17.20 -14.24
C LEU A 305 -35.35 -18.43 -14.01
N PRO A 306 -34.81 -19.66 -14.17
CA PRO A 306 -35.51 -20.89 -13.83
C PRO A 306 -35.85 -20.98 -12.34
N GLU A 307 -37.02 -21.54 -11.99
CA GLU A 307 -37.47 -21.67 -10.59
C GLU A 307 -36.47 -22.41 -9.68
N SER A 308 -35.67 -23.33 -10.25
CA SER A 308 -34.65 -24.07 -9.50
C SER A 308 -33.51 -23.20 -8.96
N GLU A 309 -33.25 -22.03 -9.58
CA GLU A 309 -32.14 -21.13 -9.21
C GLU A 309 -32.59 -19.98 -8.31
N HIS A 310 -33.91 -19.79 -8.11
CA HIS A 310 -34.44 -18.60 -7.45
C HIS A 310 -33.91 -18.42 -6.02
N ALA A 311 -33.91 -19.50 -5.24
CA ALA A 311 -33.53 -19.45 -3.84
C ALA A 311 -32.05 -19.10 -3.67
N ASP A 312 -31.17 -19.74 -4.45
CA ASP A 312 -29.72 -19.59 -4.33
C ASP A 312 -29.29 -18.17 -4.76
N ILE A 313 -29.82 -17.68 -5.89
CA ILE A 313 -29.49 -16.33 -6.38
C ILE A 313 -30.02 -15.22 -5.44
N LEU A 314 -31.23 -15.38 -4.90
CA LEU A 314 -31.76 -14.40 -3.95
C LEU A 314 -31.00 -14.41 -2.63
N ALA A 315 -30.51 -15.56 -2.18
CA ALA A 315 -29.66 -15.66 -1.00
C ALA A 315 -28.34 -14.91 -1.22
N GLU A 316 -27.66 -15.13 -2.35
CA GLU A 316 -26.40 -14.46 -2.69
C GLU A 316 -26.57 -12.93 -2.80
N LEU A 317 -27.63 -12.46 -3.45
CA LEU A 317 -27.93 -11.02 -3.55
C LEU A 317 -28.25 -10.39 -2.18
N ALA A 318 -28.94 -11.12 -1.31
CA ALA A 318 -29.24 -10.66 0.04
C ALA A 318 -27.99 -10.64 0.93
N GLU A 319 -27.14 -11.64 0.82
CA GLU A 319 -25.84 -11.71 1.49
C GLU A 319 -24.95 -10.55 1.07
N GLY A 320 -24.86 -10.23 -0.22
CA GLY A 320 -24.10 -9.08 -0.70
C GLY A 320 -24.58 -7.73 -0.13
N LEU A 321 -25.89 -7.55 0.09
CA LEU A 321 -26.44 -6.34 0.72
C LEU A 321 -26.23 -6.26 2.24
N GLN A 322 -26.18 -7.41 2.91
CA GLN A 322 -25.96 -7.49 4.36
C GLN A 322 -24.47 -7.63 4.72
N GLY A 323 -23.65 -7.98 3.72
CA GLY A 323 -22.23 -8.20 3.83
C GLY A 323 -21.47 -6.92 4.13
N TYR A 324 -20.27 -7.13 4.66
CA TYR A 324 -19.35 -6.05 4.96
C TYR A 324 -18.90 -5.34 3.68
N THR A 325 -18.61 -4.04 3.75
CA THR A 325 -18.25 -3.27 2.55
C THR A 325 -16.89 -3.66 1.96
N TYR A 326 -16.01 -4.27 2.75
CA TYR A 326 -14.68 -4.71 2.34
C TYR A 326 -14.70 -6.12 1.76
N LEU A 327 -13.61 -6.50 1.07
CA LEU A 327 -13.55 -7.75 0.32
C LEU A 327 -13.38 -8.95 1.25
N GLU A 328 -13.80 -10.11 0.76
CA GLU A 328 -13.54 -11.39 1.41
C GLU A 328 -12.27 -12.04 0.83
N ASP A 329 -11.56 -12.79 1.68
CA ASP A 329 -10.48 -13.64 1.21
C ASP A 329 -11.07 -14.80 0.39
N ILE A 330 -10.71 -14.85 -0.90
CA ILE A 330 -11.19 -15.83 -1.89
C ILE A 330 -10.88 -17.27 -1.45
N HIS A 331 -9.97 -17.46 -0.50
CA HIS A 331 -9.53 -18.78 -0.01
C HIS A 331 -10.24 -19.25 1.27
N GLY A 332 -11.00 -18.39 1.95
CA GLY A 332 -11.68 -18.71 3.22
C GLY A 332 -13.05 -19.39 3.10
N SER A 333 -13.65 -19.39 1.90
CA SER A 333 -15.04 -19.80 1.66
C SER A 333 -15.21 -21.09 0.83
N ARG A 334 -14.21 -21.98 0.82
CA ARG A 334 -14.31 -23.33 0.22
C ARG A 334 -14.27 -24.48 1.21
#